data_AF-A0A8S0H342-F1
#
_entry.id   AF-A0A8S0H342-F1
#
_cell.length_a   1.000
_cell.length_b   1.000
_cell.length_c   1.000
_cell.angle_alpha   90.00
_cell.angle_beta   90.00
_cell.angle_gamma   90.00
#
_symmetry.space_group_name_H-M   'P 1'
#
loop_
_entity.id
_entity.type
_entity.pdbx_description
1 polymer ?
#
loop_
_entity_poly.entity_id
_entity_poly.type
_entity_poly.pdbx_seq_one_letter_code
_entity_poly.pdbx_strand_id
1 'polypeptide(L)'
;MAIYTIKQGVFSKIADGIEELLKARIAHWNSFGELFGGFRFVLHDEVAGGYDVYRRLAFESSQQKIQSWMPAIHWVFVVSTSDDGVDLILIEDSLPDYLEVLRQLQPLAQRAQQRADEVRVELGMRQ
;
A
#
# COMPACT_ATOMS: atom_id res chain seq x y z
N MET A 1 -8.84 -8.58 -1.96
CA MET A 1 -7.51 -7.95 -2.06
C MET A 1 -6.83 -8.44 -3.31
N ALA A 2 -6.69 -7.57 -4.30
CA ALA A 2 -5.83 -7.79 -5.45
C ALA A 2 -4.49 -7.07 -5.24
N ILE A 3 -3.46 -7.53 -5.96
CA ILE A 3 -2.15 -6.89 -5.97
C ILE A 3 -1.85 -6.39 -7.37
N TYR A 4 -1.48 -5.12 -7.46
CA TYR A 4 -1.17 -4.41 -8.68
C TYR A 4 0.28 -3.96 -8.69
N THR A 5 0.80 -3.76 -9.90
CA THR A 5 2.00 -2.97 -10.15
C THR A 5 1.67 -1.90 -11.18
N ILE A 6 2.46 -0.84 -11.21
CA ILE A 6 2.46 0.14 -12.27
C ILE A 6 3.83 0.13 -12.97
N LYS A 7 3.84 0.19 -14.30
CA LYS A 7 5.05 0.38 -15.10
C LYS A 7 4.74 1.33 -16.24
N GLN A 8 5.56 2.38 -16.39
CA GLN A 8 5.37 3.40 -17.43
C GLN A 8 3.96 4.01 -17.40
N GLY A 9 3.42 4.21 -16.19
CA GLY A 9 2.08 4.76 -15.97
C GLY A 9 0.91 3.79 -16.21
N VAL A 10 1.17 2.52 -16.54
CA VAL A 10 0.12 1.52 -16.79
C VAL A 10 0.01 0.54 -15.63
N PHE A 11 -1.19 0.44 -15.07
CA PHE A 11 -1.51 -0.54 -14.03
C PHE A 11 -1.70 -1.93 -14.62
N SER A 12 -1.17 -2.93 -13.91
CA SER A 12 -1.43 -4.33 -14.20
C SER A 12 -1.62 -5.10 -12.90
N LYS A 13 -2.63 -5.98 -12.89
CA LYS A 13 -2.84 -6.91 -11.78
C LYS A 13 -1.80 -8.03 -11.89
N ILE A 14 -1.14 -8.34 -10.79
CA ILE A 14 -0.06 -9.34 -10.74
C ILE A 14 -0.36 -10.51 -9.81
N ALA A 15 -1.34 -10.36 -8.90
CA ALA A 15 -1.82 -11.45 -8.05
C ALA A 15 -3.23 -11.17 -7.49
N ASP A 16 -3.90 -12.23 -7.07
CA ASP A 16 -5.17 -12.22 -6.33
C ASP A 16 -4.98 -12.23 -4.80
N GLY A 17 -3.75 -12.24 -4.32
CA GLY A 17 -3.42 -12.24 -2.90
C GLY A 17 -1.93 -12.26 -2.63
N ILE A 18 -1.56 -12.00 -1.38
CA ILE A 18 -0.16 -12.00 -0.94
C ILE A 18 0.42 -13.43 -1.01
N GLU A 19 -0.42 -14.43 -0.78
CA GLU A 19 -0.10 -15.85 -0.74
C GLU A 19 0.49 -16.34 -2.07
N GLU A 20 0.00 -15.79 -3.18
CA GLU A 20 0.47 -16.09 -4.53
C GLU A 20 1.88 -15.56 -4.78
N LEU A 21 2.23 -14.40 -4.20
CA LEU A 21 3.55 -13.78 -4.36
C LEU A 21 4.58 -14.32 -3.37
N LEU A 22 4.17 -14.58 -2.12
CA LEU A 22 5.10 -14.92 -1.04
C LEU A 22 5.44 -16.40 -0.95
N LYS A 23 4.69 -17.26 -1.67
CA LYS A 23 4.62 -18.71 -1.41
C LYS A 23 4.24 -18.95 0.06
N ALA A 24 3.84 -20.16 0.42
CA ALA A 24 3.33 -20.50 1.77
C ALA A 24 4.29 -20.25 2.97
N ARG A 25 5.47 -19.63 2.76
CA ARG A 25 6.48 -19.34 3.79
C ARG A 25 6.13 -18.18 4.72
N ILE A 26 5.07 -17.44 4.43
CA ILE A 26 4.65 -16.26 5.21
C ILE A 26 3.22 -16.44 5.69
N ALA A 27 2.87 -17.68 6.01
CA ALA A 27 1.77 -17.95 6.90
C ALA A 27 2.13 -17.34 8.27
N HIS A 28 1.18 -16.63 8.90
CA HIS A 28 1.26 -16.03 10.24
C HIS A 28 1.78 -14.57 10.33
N TRP A 29 1.10 -13.65 9.65
CA TRP A 29 1.13 -12.21 9.98
C TRP A 29 -0.27 -11.78 10.43
N ASN A 30 -0.36 -10.89 11.41
CA ASN A 30 -1.62 -10.41 11.97
C ASN A 30 -1.99 -9.00 11.47
N SER A 31 -1.07 -8.32 10.80
CA SER A 31 -1.28 -6.99 10.22
C SER A 31 -0.33 -6.73 9.05
N PHE A 32 -0.70 -5.81 8.16
CA PHE A 32 0.18 -5.33 7.10
C PHE A 32 1.47 -4.71 7.65
N GLY A 33 1.40 -4.00 8.78
CA GLY A 33 2.58 -3.45 9.45
C GLY A 33 3.57 -4.54 9.88
N GLU A 34 3.08 -5.66 10.44
CA GLU A 34 3.93 -6.81 10.82
C GLU A 34 4.55 -7.46 9.57
N LEU A 35 3.73 -7.71 8.55
CA LEU A 35 4.18 -8.28 7.28
C LEU A 35 5.30 -7.44 6.66
N PHE A 36 5.03 -6.15 6.44
CA PHE A 36 5.94 -5.20 5.80
C PHE A 36 7.17 -4.90 6.67
N GLY A 37 7.03 -4.88 8.00
CA GLY A 37 8.15 -4.77 8.93
C GLY A 37 9.16 -5.92 8.77
N GLY A 38 8.68 -7.15 8.57
CA GLY A 38 9.52 -8.32 8.24
C GLY A 38 10.34 -8.14 6.95
N PHE A 39 9.93 -7.19 6.11
CA PHE A 39 10.54 -6.84 4.83
C PHE A 39 11.28 -5.50 4.81
N ARG A 40 11.50 -4.89 5.99
CA ARG A 40 12.16 -3.58 6.14
C ARG A 40 11.39 -2.45 5.47
N PHE A 41 10.09 -2.59 5.30
CA PHE A 41 9.22 -1.47 4.98
C PHE A 41 8.80 -0.79 6.28
N VAL A 42 8.79 0.53 6.24
CA VAL A 42 8.27 1.38 7.30
C VAL A 42 7.11 2.20 6.77
N LEU A 43 6.12 2.45 7.61
CA LEU A 43 5.06 3.40 7.29
C LEU A 43 5.69 4.77 7.05
N HIS A 44 5.41 5.33 5.88
CA HIS A 44 5.94 6.61 5.42
C HIS A 44 4.89 7.71 5.47
N ASP A 45 3.66 7.39 5.07
CA ASP A 45 2.53 8.31 5.05
C ASP A 45 1.21 7.55 5.24
N GLU A 46 0.19 8.24 5.75
CA GLU A 46 -1.15 7.69 5.99
C GLU A 46 -2.21 8.71 5.58
N VAL A 47 -3.04 8.34 4.62
CA VAL A 47 -4.22 9.10 4.20
C VAL A 47 -5.44 8.41 4.78
N ALA A 48 -5.95 8.94 5.89
CA ALA A 48 -7.06 8.36 6.64
C ALA A 48 -8.26 8.02 5.74
N GLY A 49 -8.64 6.73 5.73
CA GLY A 49 -9.76 6.21 4.94
C GLY A 49 -9.49 6.13 3.42
N GLY A 50 -8.26 6.38 2.98
CA GLY A 50 -7.83 6.30 1.58
C GLY A 50 -6.77 5.22 1.37
N TYR A 51 -5.55 5.47 1.86
CA TYR A 51 -4.44 4.53 1.71
C TYR A 51 -3.28 4.81 2.68
N ASP A 52 -2.52 3.76 2.98
CA ASP A 52 -1.25 3.83 3.69
C ASP A 52 -0.10 3.68 2.69
N VAL A 53 1.01 4.39 2.91
CA VAL A 53 2.21 4.31 2.09
C VAL A 53 3.35 3.76 2.92
N TYR A 54 3.92 2.65 2.48
CA TYR A 54 5.10 2.05 3.08
C TYR A 54 6.31 2.23 2.17
N ARG A 55 7.45 2.59 2.77
CA ARG A 55 8.73 2.78 2.08
C ARG A 55 9.74 1.73 2.52
N ARG A 56 10.44 1.13 1.58
CA ARG A 56 11.57 0.23 1.87
C ARG A 56 12.76 1.02 2.43
N LEU A 57 13.33 0.56 3.53
CA LEU A 57 14.62 1.02 4.04
C LEU A 57 15.78 0.39 3.27
N ALA A 58 16.89 1.12 3.12
CA ALA A 58 18.09 0.61 2.47
C ALA A 58 18.65 -0.64 3.20
N PHE A 59 19.13 -1.61 2.44
CA PHE A 59 19.87 -2.76 2.99
C PHE A 59 21.29 -2.33 3.36
N GLU A 60 21.73 -2.61 4.58
CA GLU A 60 23.16 -2.78 4.81
C GLU A 60 23.62 -4.02 4.04
N SER A 61 24.73 -3.88 3.31
CA SER A 61 25.23 -4.80 2.27
C SER A 61 25.40 -6.27 2.69
N SER A 62 25.36 -6.57 3.98
CA SER A 62 25.52 -7.92 4.54
C SER A 62 24.23 -8.77 4.58
N GLN A 63 23.04 -8.18 4.36
CA GLN A 63 21.73 -8.87 4.56
C GLN A 63 20.93 -9.14 3.26
N GLN A 64 21.51 -8.92 2.07
CA GLN A 64 20.85 -9.04 0.76
C GLN A 64 20.36 -10.46 0.35
N LYS A 65 20.53 -11.49 1.19
CA LYS A 65 20.20 -12.88 0.82
C LYS A 65 18.71 -13.24 0.87
N ILE A 66 17.84 -12.36 1.34
CA ILE A 66 16.42 -12.67 1.48
C ILE A 66 15.60 -11.84 0.48
N GLN A 67 14.99 -12.56 -0.46
CA GLN A 67 13.94 -12.18 -1.43
C GLN A 67 14.41 -12.04 -2.88
N SER A 68 13.90 -12.91 -3.73
CA SER A 68 14.10 -12.87 -5.19
C SER A 68 13.04 -12.05 -5.93
N TRP A 69 11.91 -11.73 -5.31
CA TRP A 69 10.79 -11.01 -5.96
C TRP A 69 10.55 -9.61 -5.39
N MET A 70 10.81 -9.42 -4.10
CA MET A 70 10.69 -8.14 -3.41
C MET A 70 11.86 -7.14 -3.55
N PRO A 71 13.11 -7.48 -3.95
CA PRO A 71 14.22 -6.53 -3.85
C PRO A 71 14.07 -5.32 -4.78
N ALA A 72 13.24 -5.41 -5.83
CA ALA A 72 12.95 -4.31 -6.73
C ALA A 72 11.92 -3.31 -6.15
N ILE A 73 10.99 -3.78 -5.32
CA ILE A 73 9.88 -2.95 -4.80
C ILE A 73 10.40 -1.98 -3.74
N HIS A 74 10.20 -0.68 -3.96
CA HIS A 74 10.61 0.37 -3.03
C HIS A 74 9.43 0.99 -2.28
N TRP A 75 8.23 0.95 -2.87
CA TRP A 75 7.03 1.51 -2.29
C TRP A 75 5.89 0.50 -2.33
N VAL A 76 5.09 0.50 -1.26
CA VAL A 76 3.84 -0.28 -1.19
C VAL A 76 2.72 0.65 -0.74
N PHE A 77 1.64 0.69 -1.52
CA PHE A 77 0.40 1.34 -1.11
C PHE A 77 -0.58 0.28 -0.66
N VAL A 78 -1.14 0.46 0.53
CA VAL A 78 -2.29 -0.31 1.02
C VAL A 78 -3.52 0.56 0.84
N VAL A 79 -4.34 0.26 -0.16
CA VAL A 79 -5.47 1.10 -0.57
C VAL A 79 -6.76 0.53 -0.02
N SER A 80 -7.53 1.31 0.72
CA SER A 80 -8.84 0.90 1.22
C SER A 80 -9.86 0.80 0.07
N THR A 81 -10.63 -0.28 0.05
CA THR A 81 -11.73 -0.47 -0.90
C THR A 81 -13.09 -0.20 -0.23
N SER A 82 -14.14 -0.07 -1.03
CA SER A 82 -15.48 0.31 -0.53
C SER A 82 -16.19 -0.77 0.31
N ASP A 83 -15.70 -2.00 0.27
CA ASP A 83 -16.24 -3.19 0.92
C ASP A 83 -15.45 -3.60 2.18
N ASP A 84 -14.83 -2.63 2.86
CA ASP A 84 -13.93 -2.83 4.02
C ASP A 84 -12.72 -3.75 3.73
N GLY A 85 -12.43 -3.95 2.44
CA GLY A 85 -11.23 -4.63 1.96
C GLY A 85 -10.06 -3.67 1.75
N VAL A 86 -8.95 -4.25 1.32
CA VAL A 86 -7.80 -3.49 0.82
C VAL A 86 -7.26 -4.11 -0.45
N ASP A 87 -6.63 -3.29 -1.28
CA ASP A 87 -5.81 -3.70 -2.41
C ASP A 87 -4.38 -3.18 -2.23
N LEU A 88 -3.41 -3.86 -2.85
CA LEU A 88 -2.00 -3.48 -2.78
C LEU A 88 -1.51 -2.95 -4.12
N ILE A 89 -0.74 -1.87 -4.10
CA ILE A 89 0.01 -1.39 -5.27
C ILE A 89 1.49 -1.43 -4.92
N LEU A 90 2.25 -2.22 -5.68
CA LEU A 90 3.69 -2.35 -5.55
C LEU A 90 4.38 -1.48 -6.61
N ILE A 91 5.37 -0.70 -6.19
CA ILE A 91 6.14 0.17 -7.09
C ILE A 91 7.62 -0.08 -6.87
N GLU A 92 8.35 -0.23 -7.97
CA GLU A 92 9.80 -0.24 -8.00
C GLU A 92 10.37 1.16 -7.70
N ASP A 93 11.70 1.33 -7.79
CA ASP A 93 12.32 2.66 -7.64
C ASP A 93 12.07 3.54 -8.88
N SER A 94 10.83 4.00 -9.04
CA SER A 94 10.38 4.80 -10.18
C SER A 94 9.55 5.98 -9.69
N LEU A 95 10.17 7.16 -9.67
CA LEU A 95 9.47 8.40 -9.32
C LEU A 95 8.27 8.69 -10.24
N PRO A 96 8.35 8.51 -11.58
CA PRO A 96 7.20 8.72 -12.45
C PRO A 96 6.01 7.83 -12.10
N ASP A 97 6.26 6.53 -11.86
CA ASP A 97 5.19 5.59 -11.52
C ASP A 97 4.61 5.87 -10.13
N TYR A 98 5.45 6.26 -9.16
CA TYR A 98 5.01 6.72 -7.84
C TYR A 98 4.07 7.93 -7.94
N LEU A 99 4.46 8.95 -8.70
CA LEU A 99 3.64 10.15 -8.90
C LEU A 99 2.33 9.85 -9.62
N GLU A 100 2.34 8.92 -10.58
CA GLU A 100 1.13 8.49 -11.28
C GLU A 100 0.16 7.75 -10.36
N VAL A 101 0.66 6.90 -9.45
CA VAL A 101 -0.17 6.27 -8.41
C VAL A 101 -0.81 7.33 -7.51
N LEU A 102 -0.02 8.30 -7.01
CA LEU A 102 -0.57 9.40 -6.20
C LEU A 102 -1.65 10.18 -6.95
N ARG A 103 -1.42 10.48 -8.23
CA ARG A 103 -2.40 11.18 -9.09
C ARG A 103 -3.69 10.39 -9.22
N GLN A 104 -3.62 9.08 -9.40
CA GLN A 104 -4.81 8.22 -9.55
C GLN A 104 -5.54 7.98 -8.22
N LEU A 105 -4.83 7.97 -7.09
CA LEU A 105 -5.42 7.82 -5.76
C LEU A 105 -5.96 9.14 -5.18
N GLN A 106 -5.61 10.30 -5.76
CA GLN A 106 -6.07 11.61 -5.31
C GLN A 106 -7.60 11.71 -5.13
N PRO A 107 -8.45 11.19 -6.04
CA PRO A 107 -9.91 11.25 -5.85
C PRO A 107 -10.39 10.43 -4.65
N LEU A 108 -9.70 9.33 -4.30
CA LEU A 108 -10.02 8.53 -3.12
C LEU A 108 -9.70 9.31 -1.84
N ALA A 109 -8.52 9.93 -1.78
CA ALA A 109 -8.14 10.78 -0.66
C ALA A 109 -9.15 11.92 -0.43
N GLN A 110 -9.59 12.57 -1.51
CA GLN A 110 -10.58 13.65 -1.45
C GLN A 110 -11.93 13.15 -0.93
N ARG A 111 -12.42 11.99 -1.40
CA ARG A 111 -13.67 11.40 -0.93
C ARG A 111 -13.61 10.98 0.53
N ALA A 112 -12.48 10.41 0.97
CA ALA A 112 -12.28 10.03 2.36
C ALA A 112 -12.34 11.26 3.29
N GLN A 113 -11.69 12.35 2.88
CA GLN A 113 -11.74 13.62 3.60
C GLN A 113 -13.16 14.21 3.65
N GLN A 114 -13.87 14.24 2.51
CA GLN A 114 -15.26 14.71 2.45
C GLN A 114 -16.16 13.92 3.40
N ARG A 115 -16.05 12.58 3.38
CA ARG A 115 -16.82 11.71 4.28
C ARG A 115 -16.50 11.98 5.75
N ALA A 116 -15.22 12.17 6.09
CA ALA A 116 -14.82 12.49 7.46
C ALA A 116 -15.42 13.81 7.94
N ASP A 117 -15.49 14.81 7.05
CA ASP A 117 -16.07 16.12 7.36
C ASP A 117 -17.61 16.04 7.48
N GLU A 118 -18.29 15.28 6.62
CA GLU A 118 -19.73 15.01 6.74
C GLU A 118 -20.08 14.36 8.09
N VAL A 119 -19.33 13.33 8.49
CA VAL A 119 -19.53 12.64 9.78
C VAL A 119 -19.31 13.59 10.96
N ARG A 120 -18.28 14.44 10.91
CA ARG A 120 -18.02 15.45 11.96
C ARG A 120 -19.18 16.44 12.08
N VAL A 121 -19.71 16.90 10.95
CA VAL A 121 -20.87 17.80 10.93
C VAL A 121 -22.11 17.13 11.52
N GLU A 122 -22.38 15.88 11.16
CA GLU A 122 -23.53 15.14 11.71
C GLU A 122 -23.42 14.87 13.21
N LEU A 123 -22.21 14.54 13.69
CA LEU A 123 -21.94 14.33 15.12
C LEU A 123 -21.95 15.64 15.93
N GLY A 124 -21.52 16.75 15.31
CA GLY A 124 -21.55 18.09 15.91
C GLY A 124 -22.95 18.72 15.98
N MET A 125 -23.87 18.30 15.10
CA MET A 125 -25.29 18.71 15.14
C MET A 125 -26.16 17.86 16.09
N ARG A 126 -25.61 16.79 16.69
CA ARG A 126 -26.29 15.95 17.70
C ARG A 126 -25.99 16.35 19.15
N GLN A 127 -25.39 17.52 19.39
CA GLN A 127 -25.22 18.13 20.72
C GLN A 127 -26.18 19.31 20.90
#